data_AF-A0A7V4HSZ4-F1
#
_entry.id   AF-A0A7V4HSZ4-F1
#
_cell.length_a   1.000
_cell.length_b   1.000
_cell.length_c   1.000
_cell.angle_alpha   90.00
_cell.angle_beta   90.00
_cell.angle_gamma   90.00
#
_symmetry.space_group_name_H-M   'P 1'
#
loop_
_entity.id
_entity.type
_entity.pdbx_description
1 polymer ?
#
loop_
_entity_poly.entity_id
_entity_poly.type
_entity_poly.pdbx_seq_one_letter_code
_entity_poly.pdbx_strand_id
1 'polypeptide(L)'
;VDLGRPPYLINEYGWLWINRDGTLPTLTVDIYKRLLGEKATADQRRHYYARTLAAKTEFWRSRRKCAGVLHFCGLGYSRPDGQTSDNFIDVKNLVFEPNFRRYVGDAFAPVGVAIDFWGNELPPGEKREIPVVVVNDLDARWAGDVRLCLLRGEKPIAEQTRNAEVPALGDKRLAFPLAVPAEPGRYTLEASLARQGSPEVRSLRDFVVLTPEEREARRNLAEGRPVRASSVLSLDGQVYRAEFAVDEKPDTRWSSEFRDPQWLAIDLGATQTISRVELVWEAAFGKAYAIEVSPDGENWRTVHTTAKGAGKIEEIRFPPTQARWVRLRGTQRGTPFGYSLWELRVFH
;
A
#
# COMPACT_ATOMS: atom_id res chain seq x y z
N VAL A 1 -11.97 9.84 -28.09
CA VAL A 1 -10.70 10.61 -28.17
C VAL A 1 -9.73 9.76 -28.94
N ASP A 2 -9.35 10.18 -30.15
CA ASP A 2 -8.26 9.53 -30.90
C ASP A 2 -6.94 9.85 -30.19
N LEU A 3 -6.31 8.84 -29.58
CA LEU A 3 -5.07 9.00 -28.84
C LEU A 3 -3.84 9.02 -29.77
N GLY A 4 -4.02 8.95 -31.10
CA GLY A 4 -2.92 8.83 -32.05
C GLY A 4 -2.10 7.54 -31.85
N ARG A 5 -2.68 6.56 -31.17
CA ARG A 5 -2.08 5.27 -30.82
C ARG A 5 -3.12 4.18 -31.05
N PRO A 6 -2.70 2.98 -31.50
CA PRO A 6 -3.63 1.88 -31.67
C PRO A 6 -4.33 1.55 -30.33
N PRO A 7 -5.60 1.14 -30.36
CA PRO A 7 -6.30 0.71 -29.16
C PRO A 7 -5.57 -0.49 -28.55
N TYR A 8 -5.33 -0.44 -27.24
CA TYR A 8 -4.75 -1.56 -26.51
C TYR A 8 -5.66 -1.97 -25.34
N LEU A 9 -5.61 -3.26 -25.04
CA LEU A 9 -6.33 -3.88 -23.93
C LEU A 9 -5.36 -4.18 -22.80
N ILE A 10 -5.81 -3.98 -21.57
CA ILE A 10 -5.12 -4.49 -20.39
C ILE A 10 -5.67 -5.90 -20.16
N ASN A 11 -4.93 -6.92 -20.59
CA ASN A 11 -5.37 -8.32 -20.52
C ASN A 11 -4.79 -9.11 -19.34
N GLU A 12 -3.91 -8.49 -18.55
CA GLU A 12 -3.29 -9.16 -17.40
C GLU A 12 -2.97 -8.18 -16.27
N TYR A 13 -3.64 -8.39 -15.13
CA TYR A 13 -3.44 -7.64 -13.88
C TYR A 13 -3.95 -8.48 -12.69
N GLY A 14 -3.87 -7.96 -11.46
CA GLY A 14 -4.50 -8.63 -10.31
C GLY A 14 -3.69 -9.77 -9.69
N TRP A 15 -2.36 -9.79 -9.90
CA TRP A 15 -1.36 -10.76 -9.41
C TRP A 15 -1.25 -11.01 -7.88
N LEU A 16 -2.26 -10.62 -7.10
CA LEU A 16 -2.38 -10.96 -5.67
C LEU A 16 -3.07 -12.34 -5.52
N TRP A 17 -2.55 -13.33 -6.23
CA TRP A 17 -3.12 -14.67 -6.38
C TRP A 17 -3.42 -15.36 -5.05
N ILE A 18 -4.50 -16.13 -5.09
CA ILE A 18 -4.92 -17.09 -4.08
C ILE A 18 -5.27 -18.40 -4.77
N ASN A 19 -5.03 -19.52 -4.10
CA ASN A 19 -5.50 -20.82 -4.54
C ASN A 19 -7.03 -20.90 -4.38
N ARG A 20 -7.67 -21.82 -5.11
CA ARG A 20 -9.13 -22.02 -5.09
C ARG A 20 -9.72 -22.20 -3.68
N ASP A 21 -9.03 -22.98 -2.85
CA ASP A 21 -9.42 -23.24 -1.46
C ASP A 21 -9.16 -22.06 -0.50
N GLY A 22 -8.62 -20.95 -1.03
CA GLY A 22 -8.25 -19.76 -0.26
C GLY A 22 -6.92 -19.90 0.47
N THR A 23 -6.12 -20.93 0.20
CA THR A 23 -4.71 -20.98 0.60
C THR A 23 -3.85 -20.08 -0.30
N LEU A 24 -2.59 -19.91 0.06
CA LEU A 24 -1.69 -18.96 -0.60
C LEU A 24 -0.65 -19.68 -1.46
N PRO A 25 -0.46 -19.25 -2.72
CA PRO A 25 0.68 -19.68 -3.51
C PRO A 25 1.98 -19.11 -2.94
N THR A 26 3.10 -19.74 -3.31
CA THR A 26 4.45 -19.31 -2.86
C THR A 26 4.78 -17.87 -3.26
N LEU A 27 4.15 -17.36 -4.33
CA LEU A 27 4.35 -16.00 -4.85
C LEU A 27 3.74 -14.90 -3.99
N THR A 28 2.68 -15.20 -3.21
CA THR A 28 1.92 -14.18 -2.47
C THR A 28 1.87 -14.42 -0.97
N VAL A 29 2.41 -15.54 -0.49
CA VAL A 29 2.36 -15.91 0.94
C VAL A 29 2.89 -14.81 1.86
N ASP A 30 4.07 -14.25 1.57
CA ASP A 30 4.67 -13.20 2.41
C ASP A 30 3.92 -11.87 2.30
N ILE A 31 3.30 -11.59 1.16
CA ILE A 31 2.50 -10.39 0.95
C ILE A 31 1.25 -10.44 1.84
N TYR A 32 0.51 -11.55 1.80
CA TYR A 32 -0.69 -11.70 2.63
C TYR A 32 -0.37 -11.78 4.13
N LYS A 33 0.74 -12.41 4.52
CA LYS A 33 1.19 -12.40 5.93
C LYS A 33 1.42 -10.98 6.43
N ARG A 34 2.01 -10.10 5.62
CA ARG A 34 2.21 -8.69 5.98
C ARG A 34 0.91 -7.90 6.00
N LEU A 35 0.02 -8.14 5.03
CA LEU A 35 -1.22 -7.38 4.88
C LEU A 35 -2.31 -7.77 5.88
N LEU A 36 -2.47 -9.06 6.16
CA LEU A 36 -3.59 -9.61 6.96
C LEU A 36 -3.13 -10.37 8.22
N GLY A 37 -1.82 -10.55 8.41
CA GLY A 37 -1.26 -11.35 9.49
C GLY A 37 -1.17 -12.84 9.16
N GLU A 38 -0.32 -13.56 9.90
CA GLU A 38 -0.07 -14.99 9.67
C GLU A 38 -1.29 -15.89 9.90
N LYS A 39 -2.25 -15.42 10.71
CA LYS A 39 -3.45 -16.18 11.11
C LYS A 39 -4.70 -15.82 10.29
N ALA A 40 -4.55 -15.07 9.19
CA ALA A 40 -5.69 -14.72 8.35
C ALA A 40 -6.45 -15.97 7.90
N THR A 41 -7.77 -15.93 7.88
CA THR A 41 -8.61 -17.02 7.39
C THR A 41 -8.70 -17.00 5.86
N ALA A 42 -9.14 -18.10 5.25
CA ALA A 42 -9.40 -18.17 3.81
C ALA A 42 -10.41 -17.09 3.37
N ASP A 43 -11.45 -16.86 4.16
CA ASP A 43 -12.48 -15.87 3.85
C ASP A 43 -11.97 -14.43 3.96
N GLN A 44 -11.13 -14.12 4.96
CA GLN A 44 -10.46 -12.82 5.04
C GLN A 44 -9.58 -12.57 3.81
N ARG A 45 -8.85 -13.59 3.35
CA ARG A 45 -8.03 -13.49 2.13
C ARG A 45 -8.87 -13.30 0.87
N ARG A 46 -9.93 -14.10 0.69
CA ARG A 46 -10.86 -13.97 -0.45
C ARG A 46 -11.52 -12.60 -0.51
N HIS A 47 -11.98 -12.11 0.64
CA HIS A 47 -12.55 -10.77 0.76
C HIS A 47 -11.54 -9.69 0.34
N TYR A 48 -10.33 -9.72 0.90
CA TYR A 48 -9.28 -8.74 0.58
C TYR A 48 -8.87 -8.80 -0.90
N TYR A 49 -8.69 -10.01 -1.43
CA TYR A 49 -8.39 -10.25 -2.85
C TYR A 49 -9.45 -9.63 -3.75
N ALA A 50 -10.74 -9.95 -3.54
CA ALA A 50 -11.83 -9.47 -4.36
C ALA A 50 -11.99 -7.94 -4.30
N ARG A 51 -11.89 -7.34 -3.11
CA ARG A 51 -11.91 -5.88 -2.93
C ARG A 51 -10.75 -5.19 -3.65
N THR A 52 -9.54 -5.74 -3.54
CA THR A 52 -8.35 -5.22 -4.20
C THR A 52 -8.46 -5.32 -5.73
N LEU A 53 -8.97 -6.45 -6.24
CA LEU A 53 -9.15 -6.67 -7.67
C LEU A 53 -10.24 -5.77 -8.25
N ALA A 54 -11.36 -5.58 -7.54
CA ALA A 54 -12.40 -4.62 -7.91
C ALA A 54 -11.82 -3.20 -8.03
N ALA A 55 -11.10 -2.74 -6.99
CA ALA A 55 -10.45 -1.43 -7.00
C ALA A 55 -9.45 -1.26 -8.17
N LYS A 56 -8.66 -2.29 -8.49
CA LYS A 56 -7.75 -2.26 -9.65
C LYS A 56 -8.50 -2.19 -10.98
N THR A 57 -9.59 -2.93 -11.12
CA THR A 57 -10.45 -2.88 -12.31
C THR A 57 -11.06 -1.49 -12.49
N GLU A 58 -11.62 -0.93 -11.42
CA GLU A 58 -12.14 0.44 -11.38
C GLU A 58 -11.08 1.49 -11.76
N PHE A 59 -9.85 1.35 -11.24
CA PHE A 59 -8.73 2.21 -11.59
C PHE A 59 -8.47 2.23 -13.10
N TRP A 60 -8.34 1.06 -13.73
CA TRP A 60 -8.07 1.01 -15.17
C TRP A 60 -9.22 1.58 -15.99
N ARG A 61 -10.47 1.24 -15.65
CA ARG A 61 -11.67 1.72 -16.37
C ARG A 61 -11.87 3.23 -16.23
N SER A 62 -11.69 3.79 -15.03
CA SER A 62 -11.94 5.20 -14.73
C SER A 62 -10.95 6.18 -15.38
N ARG A 63 -9.83 5.69 -15.93
CA ARG A 63 -8.81 6.54 -16.58
C ARG A 63 -8.99 6.65 -18.09
N ARG A 64 -9.79 5.77 -18.70
CA ARG A 64 -10.05 5.73 -20.15
C ARG A 64 -8.79 5.80 -21.03
N LYS A 65 -7.65 5.30 -20.53
CA LYS A 65 -6.38 5.26 -21.28
C LYS A 65 -6.20 4.00 -22.12
N CYS A 66 -6.99 2.96 -21.86
CA CYS A 66 -7.04 1.72 -22.62
C CYS A 66 -8.44 1.54 -23.24
N ALA A 67 -8.51 0.75 -24.31
CA ALA A 67 -9.79 0.45 -24.98
C ALA A 67 -10.65 -0.54 -24.18
N GLY A 68 -10.05 -1.30 -23.28
CA GLY A 68 -10.75 -2.26 -22.45
C GLY A 68 -9.83 -2.93 -21.44
N VAL A 69 -10.45 -3.61 -20.49
CA VAL A 69 -9.81 -4.37 -19.43
C VAL A 69 -10.36 -5.79 -19.50
N LEU A 70 -9.48 -6.77 -19.48
CA LEU A 70 -9.81 -8.18 -19.49
C LEU A 70 -9.07 -8.81 -18.30
N HIS A 71 -9.84 -9.39 -17.37
CA HIS A 71 -9.32 -10.15 -16.25
C HIS A 71 -9.53 -11.64 -16.48
N PHE A 72 -8.57 -12.46 -16.08
CA PHE A 72 -8.74 -13.91 -16.15
C PHE A 72 -9.72 -14.38 -15.06
N CYS A 73 -10.67 -15.25 -15.43
CA CYS A 73 -11.53 -15.90 -14.45
C CYS A 73 -10.88 -17.15 -13.85
N GLY A 74 -9.97 -17.79 -14.59
CA GLY A 74 -9.16 -18.90 -14.11
C GLY A 74 -7.86 -19.01 -14.89
N LEU A 75 -6.81 -19.41 -14.18
CA LEU A 75 -5.47 -19.63 -14.73
C LEU A 75 -5.08 -21.09 -14.47
N GLY A 76 -4.95 -21.87 -15.53
CA GLY A 76 -4.40 -23.23 -15.46
C GLY A 76 -2.90 -23.21 -15.68
N TYR A 77 -2.20 -24.18 -15.09
CA TYR A 77 -0.77 -24.39 -15.32
C TYR A 77 -0.49 -25.88 -15.48
N SER A 78 0.38 -26.23 -16.43
CA SER A 78 0.65 -27.63 -16.80
C SER A 78 1.82 -28.27 -16.06
N ARG A 79 2.60 -27.49 -15.30
CA ARG A 79 3.73 -28.03 -14.51
C ARG A 79 3.26 -28.49 -13.12
N PRO A 80 3.85 -29.57 -12.57
CA PRO A 80 3.47 -30.11 -11.25
C PRO A 80 3.62 -29.11 -10.09
N ASP A 81 4.50 -28.12 -10.22
CA ASP A 81 4.79 -27.07 -9.23
C ASP A 81 4.20 -25.70 -9.60
N GLY A 82 3.39 -25.66 -10.66
CA GLY A 82 2.73 -24.48 -11.16
C GLY A 82 1.86 -23.79 -10.13
N GLN A 83 2.10 -22.50 -9.92
CA GLN A 83 1.17 -21.68 -9.15
C GLN A 83 0.00 -21.28 -10.05
N THR A 84 -1.22 -21.60 -9.63
CA THR A 84 -2.46 -21.24 -10.32
C THR A 84 -3.27 -20.28 -9.46
N SER A 85 -4.21 -19.58 -10.10
CA SER A 85 -5.22 -18.82 -9.39
C SER A 85 -6.49 -18.82 -10.24
N ASP A 86 -7.61 -19.10 -9.60
CA ASP A 86 -8.91 -18.99 -10.23
C ASP A 86 -9.94 -18.46 -9.25
N ASN A 87 -11.00 -17.90 -9.82
CA ASN A 87 -12.04 -17.21 -9.08
C ASN A 87 -13.30 -18.07 -8.95
N PHE A 88 -13.20 -19.38 -9.18
CA PHE A 88 -14.29 -20.33 -9.08
C PHE A 88 -14.20 -21.12 -7.78
N ILE A 89 -15.32 -21.38 -7.12
CA ILE A 89 -15.37 -22.42 -6.07
C ILE A 89 -15.74 -23.77 -6.66
N ASP A 90 -16.44 -23.77 -7.81
CA ASP A 90 -16.74 -24.94 -8.61
C ASP A 90 -16.64 -24.59 -10.09
N VAL A 91 -15.48 -24.87 -10.67
CA VAL A 91 -15.20 -24.59 -12.09
C VAL A 91 -16.04 -25.45 -13.03
N LYS A 92 -16.41 -26.67 -12.63
CA LYS A 92 -17.18 -27.58 -13.48
C LYS A 92 -18.57 -27.04 -13.73
N ASN A 93 -19.16 -26.42 -12.71
CA ASN A 93 -20.48 -25.80 -12.77
C ASN A 93 -20.42 -24.27 -12.95
N LEU A 94 -19.24 -23.70 -13.25
CA LEU A 94 -19.01 -22.26 -13.45
C LEU A 94 -19.47 -21.38 -12.27
N VAL A 95 -19.35 -21.89 -11.04
CA VAL A 95 -19.73 -21.16 -9.83
C VAL A 95 -18.55 -20.32 -9.35
N PHE A 96 -18.67 -19.00 -9.48
CA PHE A 96 -17.71 -18.04 -8.96
C PHE A 96 -17.66 -18.03 -7.43
N GLU A 97 -16.50 -17.69 -6.88
CA GLU A 97 -16.35 -17.37 -5.47
C GLU A 97 -17.25 -16.16 -5.11
N PRO A 98 -17.99 -16.20 -3.99
CA PRO A 98 -19.00 -15.19 -3.68
C PRO A 98 -18.47 -13.75 -3.56
N ASN A 99 -17.30 -13.53 -2.94
CA ASN A 99 -16.72 -12.19 -2.83
C ASN A 99 -16.29 -11.67 -4.21
N PHE A 100 -15.66 -12.51 -5.03
CA PHE A 100 -15.31 -12.18 -6.41
C PHE A 100 -16.56 -11.77 -7.20
N ARG A 101 -17.61 -12.60 -7.18
CA ARG A 101 -18.85 -12.29 -7.91
C ARG A 101 -19.49 -10.98 -7.43
N ARG A 102 -19.47 -10.73 -6.13
CA ARG A 102 -20.02 -9.51 -5.50
C ARG A 102 -19.24 -8.26 -5.89
N TYR A 103 -17.94 -8.20 -5.59
CA TYR A 103 -17.17 -6.96 -5.74
C TYR A 103 -16.64 -6.75 -7.15
N VAL A 104 -16.13 -7.80 -7.79
CA VAL A 104 -15.56 -7.69 -9.14
C VAL A 104 -16.67 -7.59 -10.18
N GLY A 105 -17.84 -8.18 -9.91
CA GLY A 105 -19.03 -8.01 -10.74
C GLY A 105 -19.43 -6.54 -10.93
N ASP A 106 -19.49 -5.78 -9.83
CA ASP A 106 -19.79 -4.34 -9.86
C ASP A 106 -18.72 -3.56 -10.65
N ALA A 107 -17.44 -3.88 -10.42
CA ALA A 107 -16.33 -3.25 -11.12
C ALA A 107 -16.31 -3.49 -12.64
N PHE A 108 -17.03 -4.50 -13.14
CA PHE A 108 -17.22 -4.80 -14.57
C PHE A 108 -18.61 -4.40 -15.11
N ALA A 109 -19.47 -3.76 -14.29
CA ALA A 109 -20.78 -3.32 -14.75
C ALA A 109 -20.67 -2.34 -15.93
N PRO A 110 -21.54 -2.42 -16.96
CA PRO A 110 -21.45 -1.56 -18.15
C PRO A 110 -21.48 -0.06 -17.82
N VAL A 111 -22.26 0.32 -16.81
CA VAL A 111 -22.15 1.63 -16.15
C VAL A 111 -21.54 1.39 -14.78
N GLY A 112 -20.29 1.83 -14.61
CA GLY A 112 -19.51 1.64 -13.40
C GLY A 112 -19.42 2.93 -12.58
N VAL A 113 -19.13 2.75 -11.28
CA VAL A 113 -18.75 3.83 -10.37
C VAL A 113 -17.39 3.49 -9.77
N ALA A 114 -16.53 4.48 -9.56
CA ALA A 114 -15.19 4.30 -9.01
C ALA A 114 -14.86 5.42 -8.04
N ILE A 115 -14.58 5.10 -6.78
CA ILE A 115 -13.98 6.04 -5.84
C ILE A 115 -12.48 6.17 -6.20
N ASP A 116 -12.06 7.34 -6.70
CA ASP A 116 -10.67 7.64 -7.06
C ASP A 116 -9.89 8.22 -5.88
N PHE A 117 -10.06 7.60 -4.71
CA PHE A 117 -9.40 7.96 -3.45
C PHE A 117 -8.69 6.73 -2.88
N TRP A 118 -7.43 6.89 -2.49
CA TRP A 118 -6.51 5.80 -2.13
C TRP A 118 -5.84 6.01 -0.77
N GLY A 119 -6.37 6.91 0.06
CA GLY A 119 -5.86 7.12 1.42
C GLY A 119 -6.30 5.98 2.35
N ASN A 120 -5.33 5.29 2.95
CA ASN A 120 -5.59 4.21 3.90
C ASN A 120 -5.77 4.72 5.34
N GLU A 121 -5.25 5.91 5.63
CA GLU A 121 -5.30 6.58 6.92
C GLU A 121 -5.66 8.05 6.71
N LEU A 122 -6.56 8.57 7.54
CA LEU A 122 -6.97 9.96 7.49
C LEU A 122 -6.91 10.60 8.89
N PRO A 123 -6.29 11.79 9.02
CA PRO A 123 -6.34 12.60 10.24
C PRO A 123 -7.78 12.92 10.67
N PRO A 124 -8.09 12.86 11.98
CA PRO A 124 -9.43 13.15 12.49
C PRO A 124 -9.84 14.60 12.20
N GLY A 125 -11.09 14.80 11.77
CA GLY A 125 -11.65 16.13 11.51
C GLY A 125 -11.16 16.81 10.23
N GLU A 126 -10.28 16.16 9.48
CA GLU A 126 -9.76 16.71 8.24
C GLU A 126 -10.88 16.87 7.18
N LYS A 127 -10.81 17.96 6.41
CA LYS A 127 -11.70 18.18 5.27
C LYS A 127 -11.03 17.68 3.98
N ARG A 128 -11.79 16.93 3.20
CA ARG A 128 -11.33 16.35 1.92
C ARG A 128 -12.42 16.47 0.86
N GLU A 129 -12.00 16.42 -0.39
CA GLU A 129 -12.89 16.13 -1.51
C GLU A 129 -12.63 14.72 -2.01
N ILE A 130 -13.66 13.89 -2.04
CA ILE A 130 -13.62 12.52 -2.53
C ILE A 130 -14.04 12.52 -3.99
N PRO A 131 -13.12 12.28 -4.94
CA PRO A 131 -13.46 12.14 -6.33
C PRO A 131 -14.13 10.78 -6.60
N VAL A 132 -15.29 10.82 -7.25
CA VAL A 132 -16.02 9.64 -7.71
C VAL A 132 -16.18 9.75 -9.23
N VAL A 133 -15.77 8.72 -9.96
CA VAL A 133 -15.85 8.66 -11.41
C VAL A 133 -16.97 7.72 -11.81
N VAL A 134 -17.89 8.19 -12.64
CA VAL A 134 -18.87 7.36 -13.34
C VAL A 134 -18.30 7.00 -14.71
N VAL A 135 -18.31 5.72 -15.05
CA VAL A 135 -17.82 5.18 -16.32
C VAL A 135 -19.02 4.62 -17.09
N ASN A 136 -19.25 5.09 -18.31
CA ASN A 136 -20.34 4.59 -19.17
C ASN A 136 -19.77 3.86 -20.39
N ASP A 137 -19.77 2.52 -20.38
CA ASP A 137 -19.34 1.69 -21.50
C ASP A 137 -20.46 1.38 -22.50
N LEU A 138 -21.64 1.99 -22.31
CA LEU A 138 -22.74 1.87 -23.27
C LEU A 138 -22.49 2.77 -24.49
N ASP A 139 -23.05 2.36 -25.61
CA ASP A 139 -23.17 3.14 -26.85
C ASP A 139 -24.26 4.23 -26.77
N ALA A 140 -24.98 4.31 -25.66
CA ALA A 140 -25.96 5.33 -25.34
C ALA A 140 -25.53 6.16 -24.13
N ARG A 141 -26.08 7.38 -24.04
CA ARG A 141 -25.94 8.25 -22.87
C ARG A 141 -26.54 7.59 -21.63
N TRP A 142 -25.89 7.75 -20.48
CA TRP A 142 -26.44 7.42 -19.18
C TRP A 142 -26.67 8.68 -18.35
N ALA A 143 -27.76 8.72 -17.59
CA ALA A 143 -28.04 9.75 -16.60
C ALA A 143 -28.68 9.13 -15.35
N GLY A 144 -28.31 9.64 -14.18
CA GLY A 144 -28.87 9.16 -12.91
C GLY A 144 -28.16 9.73 -11.69
N ASP A 145 -28.66 9.32 -10.53
CA ASP A 145 -28.08 9.67 -9.24
C ASP A 145 -26.85 8.81 -8.92
N VAL A 146 -25.84 9.47 -8.36
CA VAL A 146 -24.65 8.85 -7.77
C VAL A 146 -24.64 9.21 -6.30
N ARG A 147 -24.61 8.19 -5.46
CA ARG A 147 -24.60 8.30 -4.00
C ARG A 147 -23.19 8.04 -3.49
N LEU A 148 -22.78 8.78 -2.45
CA LEU A 148 -21.61 8.46 -1.63
C LEU A 148 -22.03 8.37 -0.17
N CYS A 149 -21.85 7.19 0.42
CA CYS A 149 -22.09 6.88 1.81
C CYS A 149 -20.77 6.73 2.56
N LEU A 150 -20.70 7.31 3.76
CA LEU A 150 -19.68 6.97 4.75
C LEU A 150 -20.29 5.98 5.74
N LEU A 151 -19.64 4.84 5.90
CA LEU A 151 -20.08 3.73 6.73
C LEU A 151 -19.14 3.51 7.92
N ARG A 152 -19.70 3.10 9.05
CA ARG A 152 -18.96 2.48 10.17
C ARG A 152 -19.49 1.07 10.37
N GLY A 153 -18.68 0.08 9.97
CA GLY A 153 -19.20 -1.27 9.74
C GLY A 153 -20.23 -1.22 8.60
N GLU A 154 -21.42 -1.75 8.83
CA GLU A 154 -22.53 -1.71 7.85
C GLU A 154 -23.45 -0.49 8.02
N LYS A 155 -23.24 0.33 9.06
CA LYS A 155 -24.13 1.45 9.39
C LYS A 155 -23.71 2.72 8.62
N PRO A 156 -24.62 3.34 7.84
CA PRO A 156 -24.36 4.65 7.25
C PRO A 156 -24.37 5.74 8.33
N ILE A 157 -23.37 6.61 8.28
CA ILE A 157 -23.22 7.76 9.20
C ILE A 157 -23.23 9.11 8.47
N ALA A 158 -22.99 9.12 7.17
CA ALA A 158 -23.23 10.28 6.31
C ALA A 158 -23.55 9.80 4.88
N GLU A 159 -24.39 10.54 4.17
CA GLU A 159 -24.77 10.25 2.78
C GLU A 159 -24.88 11.55 1.99
N GLN A 160 -24.45 11.50 0.73
CA GLN A 160 -24.61 12.59 -0.22
C GLN A 160 -24.99 12.03 -1.60
N THR A 161 -25.80 12.78 -2.33
CA THR A 161 -26.21 12.43 -3.69
C THR A 161 -25.88 13.55 -4.67
N ARG A 162 -25.44 13.17 -5.86
CA ARG A 162 -25.17 14.07 -6.98
C ARG A 162 -25.73 13.45 -8.26
N ASN A 163 -26.31 14.27 -9.12
CA ASN A 163 -26.74 13.84 -10.43
C ASN A 163 -25.54 13.79 -11.40
N ALA A 164 -25.49 12.77 -12.24
CA ALA A 164 -24.53 12.65 -13.32
C ALA A 164 -25.22 12.35 -14.64
N GLU A 165 -24.60 12.84 -15.71
CA GLU A 165 -24.95 12.55 -17.08
C GLU A 165 -23.64 12.30 -17.80
N VAL A 166 -23.52 11.13 -18.40
CA VAL A 166 -22.28 10.63 -19.00
C VAL A 166 -22.58 10.26 -20.45
N PRO A 167 -21.83 10.81 -21.42
CA PRO A 167 -22.03 10.45 -22.82
C PRO A 167 -21.73 8.97 -23.06
N ALA A 168 -22.19 8.46 -24.20
CA ALA A 168 -21.83 7.13 -24.68
C ALA A 168 -20.30 6.96 -24.67
N LEU A 169 -19.82 5.81 -24.19
CA LEU A 169 -18.40 5.46 -24.13
C LEU A 169 -17.53 6.49 -23.38
N GLY A 170 -18.12 7.23 -22.45
CA GLY A 170 -17.49 8.33 -21.73
C GLY A 170 -17.34 8.09 -20.23
N ASP A 171 -16.84 9.10 -19.54
CA ASP A 171 -16.75 9.13 -18.08
C ASP A 171 -17.07 10.54 -17.55
N LYS A 172 -17.43 10.62 -16.27
CA LYS A 172 -17.64 11.90 -15.56
C LYS A 172 -17.11 11.81 -14.14
N ARG A 173 -16.31 12.80 -13.75
CA ARG A 173 -15.82 12.94 -12.37
C ARG A 173 -16.75 13.87 -11.57
N LEU A 174 -17.13 13.41 -10.39
CA LEU A 174 -17.89 14.14 -9.37
C LEU A 174 -17.00 14.32 -8.15
N ALA A 175 -17.18 15.43 -7.42
CA ALA A 175 -16.50 15.68 -6.15
C ALA A 175 -17.53 15.68 -5.02
N PHE A 176 -17.21 14.96 -3.94
CA PHE A 176 -18.01 14.88 -2.74
C PHE A 176 -17.20 15.38 -1.54
N PRO A 177 -17.61 16.46 -0.85
CA PRO A 177 -16.92 16.90 0.35
C PRO A 177 -17.05 15.84 1.45
N LEU A 178 -15.96 15.54 2.14
CA LEU A 178 -15.90 14.64 3.29
C LEU A 178 -15.31 15.40 4.48
N ALA A 179 -16.04 15.40 5.59
CA ALA A 179 -15.47 15.68 6.90
C ALA A 179 -15.08 14.34 7.53
N VAL A 180 -13.78 14.11 7.72
CA VAL A 180 -13.27 12.88 8.32
C VAL A 180 -13.77 12.79 9.77
N PRO A 181 -14.34 11.65 10.20
CA PRO A 181 -14.80 11.49 11.57
C PRO A 181 -13.70 11.81 12.59
N ALA A 182 -14.07 12.51 13.66
CA ALA A 182 -13.14 12.77 14.76
C ALA A 182 -12.86 11.51 15.60
N GLU A 183 -13.82 10.57 15.62
CA GLU A 183 -13.71 9.34 16.38
C GLU A 183 -12.78 8.34 15.69
N PRO A 184 -11.75 7.82 16.39
CA PRO A 184 -10.90 6.75 15.86
C PRO A 184 -11.70 5.51 15.47
N GLY A 185 -11.26 4.83 14.42
CA GLY A 185 -11.90 3.61 13.95
C GLY A 185 -11.67 3.33 12.47
N ARG A 186 -12.24 2.22 12.02
CA ARG A 186 -12.28 1.83 10.61
C ARG A 186 -13.57 2.32 9.98
N TYR A 187 -13.46 2.87 8.79
CA TYR A 187 -14.56 3.42 8.01
C TYR A 187 -14.50 2.93 6.57
N THR A 188 -15.65 2.89 5.91
CA THR A 188 -15.77 2.55 4.50
C THR A 188 -16.49 3.67 3.77
N LEU A 189 -15.91 4.17 2.70
CA LEU A 189 -16.60 4.94 1.68
C LEU A 189 -17.25 3.96 0.70
N GLU A 190 -18.55 4.13 0.47
CA GLU A 190 -19.32 3.39 -0.54
C GLU A 190 -19.94 4.36 -1.53
N ALA A 191 -19.50 4.31 -2.78
CA ALA A 191 -20.16 5.01 -3.87
C ALA A 191 -21.08 4.02 -4.58
N SER A 192 -22.30 4.44 -4.88
CA SER A 192 -23.25 3.60 -5.60
C SER A 192 -23.99 4.37 -6.68
N LEU A 193 -24.41 3.63 -7.71
CA LEU A 193 -25.38 4.08 -8.70
C LEU A 193 -26.26 2.91 -9.12
N ALA A 194 -27.44 3.23 -9.63
CA ALA A 194 -28.33 2.24 -10.20
C ALA A 194 -28.72 2.64 -11.62
N ARG A 195 -28.94 1.63 -12.46
CA ARG A 195 -29.62 1.77 -13.74
C ARG A 195 -31.00 1.12 -13.61
N GLN A 196 -32.01 1.71 -14.23
CA GLN A 196 -33.35 1.12 -14.25
C GLN A 196 -33.30 -0.33 -14.76
N GLY A 197 -33.88 -1.26 -13.98
CA GLY A 197 -33.90 -2.69 -14.30
C GLY A 197 -32.57 -3.43 -14.11
N SER A 198 -31.54 -2.80 -13.52
CA SER A 198 -30.26 -3.42 -13.19
C SER A 198 -30.00 -3.38 -11.68
N PRO A 199 -29.22 -4.34 -11.13
CA PRO A 199 -28.72 -4.24 -9.77
C PRO A 199 -27.92 -2.95 -9.53
N GLU A 200 -27.91 -2.50 -8.27
CA GLU A 200 -27.04 -1.40 -7.83
C GLU A 200 -25.57 -1.80 -7.98
N VAL A 201 -24.76 -0.89 -8.52
CA VAL A 201 -23.33 -1.04 -8.74
C VAL A 201 -22.59 -0.23 -7.68
N ARG A 202 -21.62 -0.83 -7.00
CA ARG A 202 -20.90 -0.20 -5.89
C ARG A 202 -19.39 -0.15 -6.10
N SER A 203 -18.76 0.87 -5.54
CA SER A 203 -17.31 0.98 -5.36
C SER A 203 -17.01 1.30 -3.90
N LEU A 204 -16.01 0.64 -3.34
CA LEU A 204 -15.72 0.69 -1.91
C LEU A 204 -14.26 1.06 -1.62
N ARG A 205 -14.01 1.94 -0.65
CA ARG A 205 -12.67 2.26 -0.13
C ARG A 205 -12.69 2.29 1.38
N ASP A 206 -11.77 1.55 1.99
CA ASP A 206 -11.63 1.54 3.45
C ASP A 206 -10.53 2.50 3.86
N PHE A 207 -10.72 3.19 4.99
CA PHE A 207 -9.69 4.00 5.62
C PHE A 207 -9.79 3.88 7.14
N VAL A 208 -8.72 4.26 7.83
CA VAL A 208 -8.68 4.31 9.29
C VAL A 208 -8.45 5.72 9.81
N VAL A 209 -9.11 6.05 10.91
CA VAL A 209 -8.75 7.19 11.75
C VAL A 209 -8.07 6.60 12.98
N LEU A 210 -6.78 6.87 13.16
CA LEU A 210 -6.01 6.32 14.26
C LEU A 210 -6.29 7.04 15.59
N THR A 211 -6.09 6.34 16.71
CA THR A 211 -6.02 7.00 18.03
C THR A 211 -4.77 7.89 18.13
N PRO A 212 -4.73 8.86 19.06
CA PRO A 212 -3.51 9.61 19.34
C PRO A 212 -2.30 8.72 19.62
N GLU A 213 -2.48 7.64 20.37
CA GLU A 213 -1.42 6.70 20.75
C GLU A 213 -0.92 5.91 19.54
N GLU A 214 -1.83 5.47 18.66
CA GLU A 214 -1.46 4.78 17.42
C GLU A 214 -0.69 5.70 16.47
N ARG A 215 -1.09 6.97 16.35
CA ARG A 215 -0.35 7.97 15.56
C ARG A 215 1.03 8.21 16.16
N GLU A 216 1.11 8.34 17.47
CA GLU A 216 2.37 8.53 18.19
C GLU A 216 3.33 7.35 17.94
N ALA A 217 2.84 6.12 18.07
CA ALA A 217 3.62 4.90 17.85
C ALA A 217 4.09 4.72 16.39
N ARG A 218 3.38 5.32 15.42
CA ARG A 218 3.74 5.30 13.99
C ARG A 218 4.60 6.48 13.57
N ARG A 219 4.76 7.51 14.39
CA ARG A 219 5.58 8.67 14.02
C ARG A 219 7.04 8.26 13.92
N ASN A 220 7.63 8.46 12.73
CA ASN A 220 9.06 8.31 12.56
C ASN A 220 9.79 9.47 13.27
N LEU A 221 10.50 9.16 14.35
CA LEU A 221 11.26 10.15 15.13
C LEU A 221 12.53 10.62 14.41
N ALA A 222 13.00 9.88 13.40
CA ALA A 222 14.19 10.19 12.62
C ALA A 222 13.92 11.13 11.44
N GLU A 223 12.67 11.28 11.00
CA GLU A 223 12.31 12.10 9.83
C GLU A 223 12.88 13.53 9.95
N GLY A 224 13.66 13.94 8.95
CA GLY A 224 14.27 15.26 8.86
C GLY A 224 15.32 15.58 9.94
N ARG A 225 15.75 14.59 10.73
CA ARG A 225 16.71 14.80 11.82
C ARG A 225 18.14 14.95 11.31
N PRO A 226 19.03 15.63 12.06
CA PRO A 226 20.46 15.68 11.73
C PRO A 226 21.09 14.29 11.69
N VAL A 227 21.86 14.02 10.65
CA VAL A 227 22.52 12.72 10.43
C VAL A 227 24.03 12.91 10.26
N ARG A 228 24.81 11.97 10.80
CA ARG A 228 26.24 11.80 10.55
C ARG A 228 26.47 10.40 9.99
N ALA A 229 27.47 10.24 9.13
CA ALA A 229 27.89 8.93 8.65
C ALA A 229 29.42 8.85 8.62
N SER A 230 29.94 7.63 8.69
CA SER A 230 31.38 7.36 8.54
C SER A 230 31.91 7.70 7.15
N SER A 231 31.06 7.61 6.13
CA SER A 231 31.35 8.00 4.76
C SER A 231 30.07 8.23 3.97
N VAL A 232 30.24 8.90 2.83
CA VAL A 232 29.23 9.05 1.79
C VAL A 232 29.87 8.64 0.47
N LEU A 233 29.16 7.84 -0.31
CA LEU A 233 29.60 7.46 -1.64
C LEU A 233 29.37 8.62 -2.61
N SER A 234 30.38 8.89 -3.44
CA SER A 234 30.24 9.69 -4.66
C SER A 234 30.57 8.81 -5.85
N LEU A 235 29.64 8.64 -6.78
CA LEU A 235 29.80 7.79 -7.96
C LEU A 235 29.06 8.44 -9.15
N ASP A 236 29.71 8.50 -10.31
CA ASP A 236 29.14 9.03 -11.56
C ASP A 236 28.53 10.44 -11.44
N GLY A 237 29.15 11.29 -10.62
CA GLY A 237 28.68 12.67 -10.37
C GLY A 237 27.50 12.77 -9.40
N GLN A 238 27.00 11.66 -8.87
CA GLN A 238 25.96 11.63 -7.83
C GLN A 238 26.58 11.40 -6.45
N VAL A 239 26.06 12.12 -5.44
CA VAL A 239 26.46 11.98 -4.03
C VAL A 239 25.29 11.36 -3.25
N TYR A 240 25.54 10.26 -2.55
CA TYR A 240 24.56 9.52 -1.77
C TYR A 240 24.62 9.91 -0.30
N ARG A 241 24.10 11.11 0.00
CA ARG A 241 24.28 11.79 1.27
C ARG A 241 23.57 11.08 2.42
N ALA A 242 24.03 11.30 3.66
CA ALA A 242 23.48 10.65 4.85
C ALA A 242 22.03 11.08 5.15
N GLU A 243 21.66 12.32 4.82
CA GLU A 243 20.32 12.86 5.06
C GLU A 243 19.24 12.19 4.20
N PHE A 244 19.64 11.54 3.10
CA PHE A 244 18.73 10.76 2.25
C PHE A 244 18.27 9.44 2.90
N ALA A 245 18.76 9.09 4.09
CA ALA A 245 18.24 7.97 4.85
C ALA A 245 17.14 8.38 5.84
N VAL A 246 16.75 9.66 5.88
CA VAL A 246 15.76 10.17 6.84
C VAL A 246 14.83 11.21 6.23
N ASP A 247 14.71 11.27 4.90
CA ASP A 247 13.93 12.29 4.20
C ASP A 247 12.53 11.83 3.75
N GLU A 248 12.11 10.62 4.14
CA GLU A 248 10.82 9.99 3.82
C GLU A 248 10.53 9.96 2.31
N LYS A 249 11.59 9.82 1.50
CA LYS A 249 11.51 9.77 0.04
C LYS A 249 11.94 8.40 -0.47
N PRO A 250 11.04 7.67 -1.16
CA PRO A 250 11.30 6.29 -1.55
C PRO A 250 12.32 6.14 -2.68
N ASP A 251 12.82 7.24 -3.26
CA ASP A 251 13.71 7.28 -4.41
C ASP A 251 15.08 7.94 -4.13
N THR A 252 15.35 8.34 -2.88
CA THR A 252 16.65 8.85 -2.42
C THR A 252 17.30 7.90 -1.42
N ARG A 253 18.63 7.78 -1.45
CA ARG A 253 19.35 6.86 -0.56
C ARG A 253 20.66 7.42 -0.04
N TRP A 254 20.97 7.11 1.22
CA TRP A 254 22.36 7.15 1.69
C TRP A 254 23.12 5.94 1.16
N SER A 255 24.40 6.11 0.88
CA SER A 255 25.32 5.00 0.65
C SER A 255 26.68 5.27 1.27
N SER A 256 27.22 4.27 1.94
CA SER A 256 28.60 4.30 2.41
C SER A 256 29.59 3.98 1.28
N GLU A 257 30.86 4.30 1.49
CA GLU A 257 31.94 3.70 0.71
C GLU A 257 32.02 2.17 0.92
N PHE A 258 32.66 1.48 -0.03
CA PHE A 258 32.66 0.02 -0.15
C PHE A 258 33.70 -0.67 0.75
N ARG A 259 33.67 -0.35 2.04
CA ARG A 259 34.53 -0.95 3.07
C ARG A 259 33.73 -1.26 4.33
N ASP A 260 34.34 -2.06 5.19
CA ASP A 260 33.83 -2.40 6.52
C ASP A 260 34.84 -1.94 7.58
N PRO A 261 34.41 -1.43 8.75
CA PRO A 261 33.02 -1.11 9.13
C PRO A 261 32.55 0.27 8.60
N GLN A 262 31.24 0.48 8.59
CA GLN A 262 30.61 1.78 8.29
C GLN A 262 29.47 2.04 9.27
N TRP A 263 29.08 3.29 9.45
CA TRP A 263 27.99 3.67 10.33
C TRP A 263 27.22 4.89 9.82
N LEU A 264 25.95 4.97 10.24
CA LEU A 264 25.08 6.14 10.10
C LEU A 264 24.39 6.38 11.45
N ALA A 265 24.48 7.60 11.96
CA ALA A 265 24.01 8.03 13.27
C ALA A 265 23.09 9.24 13.15
N ILE A 266 21.97 9.22 13.88
CA ILE A 266 20.89 10.22 13.81
C ILE A 266 20.74 10.86 15.19
N ASP A 267 20.69 12.20 15.24
CA ASP A 267 20.33 12.96 16.44
C ASP A 267 18.81 13.21 16.46
N LEU A 268 18.08 12.55 17.35
CA LEU A 268 16.64 12.74 17.53
C LEU A 268 16.28 14.14 18.10
N GLY A 269 17.29 14.96 18.43
CA GLY A 269 17.16 16.34 18.90
C GLY A 269 16.86 16.48 20.39
N ALA A 270 16.28 15.46 21.00
CA ALA A 270 16.04 15.35 22.44
C ALA A 270 16.05 13.86 22.85
N THR A 271 16.18 13.59 24.15
CA THR A 271 16.02 12.23 24.68
C THR A 271 14.59 11.75 24.43
N GLN A 272 14.45 10.64 23.72
CA GLN A 272 13.19 9.94 23.43
C GLN A 272 13.26 8.52 24.00
N THR A 273 12.11 7.95 24.35
CA THR A 273 11.99 6.51 24.57
C THR A 273 11.77 5.84 23.22
N ILE A 274 12.61 4.88 22.85
CA ILE A 274 12.51 4.16 21.57
C ILE A 274 12.57 2.66 21.80
N SER A 275 11.87 1.89 20.98
CA SER A 275 11.86 0.42 21.05
C SER A 275 11.91 -0.25 19.69
N ARG A 276 11.89 0.52 18.59
CA ARG A 276 11.88 -0.02 17.24
C ARG A 276 12.69 0.83 16.26
N VAL A 277 13.46 0.16 15.42
CA VAL A 277 14.13 0.73 14.24
C VAL A 277 13.68 -0.05 13.01
N GLU A 278 13.40 0.65 11.91
CA GLU A 278 13.17 0.04 10.60
C GLU A 278 14.31 0.44 9.66
N LEU A 279 14.95 -0.55 9.05
CA LEU A 279 15.95 -0.36 8.00
C LEU A 279 15.30 -0.68 6.66
N VAL A 280 15.16 0.31 5.79
CA VAL A 280 14.71 0.13 4.42
C VAL A 280 15.94 0.13 3.53
N TRP A 281 16.50 -1.05 3.31
CA TRP A 281 17.68 -1.24 2.48
C TRP A 281 17.39 -1.09 0.99
N GLU A 282 18.40 -0.62 0.28
CA GLU A 282 18.53 -0.87 -1.16
C GLU A 282 18.88 -2.34 -1.42
N ALA A 283 19.03 -2.78 -2.67
CA ALA A 283 19.61 -4.09 -2.98
C ALA A 283 20.96 -4.31 -2.27
N ALA A 284 21.75 -3.26 -2.04
CA ALA A 284 22.94 -3.28 -1.19
C ALA A 284 22.59 -3.07 0.30
N PHE A 285 22.91 -4.05 1.14
CA PHE A 285 22.52 -4.10 2.55
C PHE A 285 23.65 -4.57 3.48
N GLY A 286 23.45 -4.44 4.79
CA GLY A 286 24.34 -5.01 5.81
C GLY A 286 23.96 -6.44 6.20
N LYS A 287 24.88 -7.40 6.05
CA LYS A 287 24.70 -8.78 6.52
C LYS A 287 24.97 -8.91 8.01
N ALA A 288 26.01 -8.26 8.50
CA ALA A 288 26.27 -8.12 9.93
C ALA A 288 26.25 -6.64 10.33
N TYR A 289 25.47 -6.32 11.35
CA TYR A 289 25.34 -4.97 11.87
C TYR A 289 24.82 -4.96 13.30
N ALA A 290 25.03 -3.82 13.97
CA ALA A 290 24.45 -3.50 15.27
C ALA A 290 23.60 -2.24 15.18
N ILE A 291 22.53 -2.20 15.99
CA ILE A 291 21.84 -0.96 16.34
C ILE A 291 22.36 -0.52 17.71
N GLU A 292 22.83 0.70 17.76
CA GLU A 292 23.43 1.32 18.95
C GLU A 292 22.67 2.60 19.29
N VAL A 293 22.61 2.93 20.58
CA VAL A 293 21.98 4.14 21.09
C VAL A 293 22.95 4.92 21.95
N SER A 294 22.77 6.22 22.04
CA SER A 294 23.63 7.09 22.84
C SER A 294 22.87 8.31 23.40
N PRO A 295 23.20 8.78 24.62
CA PRO A 295 22.66 10.04 25.14
C PRO A 295 23.34 11.28 24.55
N ASP A 296 24.60 11.16 24.09
CA ASP A 296 25.48 12.28 23.74
C ASP A 296 26.04 12.23 22.30
N GLY A 297 25.94 11.08 21.64
CA GLY A 297 26.51 10.84 20.31
C GLY A 297 27.96 10.35 20.33
N GLU A 298 28.53 10.17 21.52
CA GLU A 298 29.93 9.79 21.73
C GLU A 298 30.05 8.42 22.43
N ASN A 299 29.22 8.20 23.46
CA ASN A 299 29.19 6.97 24.25
C ASN A 299 28.03 6.08 23.77
N TRP A 300 28.36 4.96 23.14
CA TRP A 300 27.38 4.11 22.46
C TRP A 300 27.14 2.81 23.21
N ARG A 301 25.87 2.41 23.30
CA ARG A 301 25.44 1.10 23.81
C ARG A 301 24.66 0.34 22.75
N THR A 302 25.04 -0.91 22.52
CA THR A 302 24.31 -1.79 21.60
C THR A 302 22.96 -2.22 22.19
N VAL A 303 21.90 -2.13 21.38
CA VAL A 303 20.55 -2.61 21.71
C VAL A 303 20.11 -3.78 20.83
N HIS A 304 20.79 -4.00 19.70
CA HIS A 304 20.57 -5.13 18.82
C HIS A 304 21.85 -5.47 18.03
N THR A 305 22.06 -6.76 17.74
CA THR A 305 23.11 -7.22 16.82
C THR A 305 22.59 -8.37 15.97
N THR A 306 23.03 -8.44 14.72
CA THR A 306 22.76 -9.57 13.83
C THR A 306 23.96 -9.85 12.93
N ALA A 307 24.11 -11.11 12.52
CA ALA A 307 25.05 -11.55 11.48
C ALA A 307 24.32 -12.17 10.27
N LYS A 308 22.99 -12.03 10.24
CA LYS A 308 22.09 -12.64 9.25
C LYS A 308 21.08 -11.61 8.70
N GLY A 309 21.50 -10.35 8.57
CA GLY A 309 20.71 -9.31 7.92
C GLY A 309 20.21 -9.80 6.56
N ALA A 310 18.94 -9.54 6.27
CA ALA A 310 18.26 -10.06 5.09
C ALA A 310 18.14 -9.03 3.96
N GLY A 311 18.45 -7.76 4.22
CA GLY A 311 18.16 -6.67 3.30
C GLY A 311 16.65 -6.40 3.20
N LYS A 312 16.24 -5.68 2.15
CA LYS A 312 14.84 -5.22 1.97
C LYS A 312 14.40 -4.35 3.17
N ILE A 313 13.23 -4.63 3.76
CA ILE A 313 12.77 -3.95 4.97
C ILE A 313 13.04 -4.88 6.16
N GLU A 314 13.86 -4.42 7.10
CA GLU A 314 14.12 -5.11 8.36
C GLU A 314 13.52 -4.29 9.52
N GLU A 315 12.57 -4.88 10.24
CA GLU A 315 12.03 -4.32 11.48
C GLU A 315 12.78 -4.91 12.68
N ILE A 316 13.48 -4.05 13.43
CA ILE A 316 14.24 -4.42 14.61
C ILE A 316 13.52 -3.88 15.84
N ARG A 317 13.14 -4.79 16.75
CA ARG A 317 12.55 -4.46 18.05
C ARG A 317 13.51 -4.78 19.18
N PHE A 318 13.53 -3.94 20.20
CA PHE A 318 14.32 -4.10 21.41
C PHE A 318 13.58 -3.54 22.63
N PRO A 319 13.97 -3.88 23.87
CA PRO A 319 13.34 -3.31 25.06
C PRO A 319 13.36 -1.77 25.03
N PRO A 320 12.26 -1.09 25.41
CA PRO A 320 12.20 0.37 25.41
C PRO A 320 13.41 1.00 26.12
N THR A 321 14.05 1.95 25.46
CA THR A 321 15.26 2.60 25.96
C THR A 321 15.21 4.10 25.73
N GLN A 322 15.74 4.87 26.68
CA GLN A 322 15.96 6.30 26.50
C GLN A 322 17.23 6.52 25.67
N ALA A 323 17.12 7.35 24.63
CA ALA A 323 18.22 7.71 23.75
C ALA A 323 17.97 9.07 23.09
N ARG A 324 19.03 9.84 22.84
CA ARG A 324 18.99 11.00 21.94
C ARG A 324 19.53 10.64 20.56
N TRP A 325 20.50 9.73 20.51
CA TRP A 325 21.13 9.30 19.27
C TRP A 325 20.87 7.83 19.00
N VAL A 326 20.69 7.49 17.72
CA VAL A 326 20.57 6.11 17.22
C VAL A 326 21.58 5.92 16.10
N ARG A 327 22.28 4.79 16.08
CA ARG A 327 23.30 4.47 15.07
C ARG A 327 23.13 3.05 14.55
N LEU A 328 23.09 2.93 13.22
CA LEU A 328 23.41 1.69 12.53
C LEU A 328 24.93 1.59 12.43
N ARG A 329 25.51 0.48 12.89
CA ARG A 329 26.93 0.13 12.69
C ARG A 329 27.04 -1.16 11.89
N GLY A 330 27.33 -1.04 10.61
CA GLY A 330 27.63 -2.16 9.72
C GLY A 330 29.03 -2.71 9.93
N THR A 331 29.15 -4.03 10.07
CA THR A 331 30.43 -4.74 10.26
C THR A 331 30.73 -5.75 9.15
N GLN A 332 29.72 -6.19 8.39
CA GLN A 332 29.90 -6.98 7.18
C GLN A 332 28.82 -6.65 6.15
N ARG A 333 29.22 -6.26 4.93
CA ARG A 333 28.31 -6.01 3.80
C ARG A 333 27.70 -7.32 3.28
N GLY A 334 26.44 -7.25 2.86
CA GLY A 334 25.71 -8.38 2.25
C GLY A 334 25.93 -8.52 0.75
N THR A 335 26.50 -7.50 0.12
CA THR A 335 26.89 -7.47 -1.30
C THR A 335 28.30 -6.88 -1.45
N PRO A 336 28.91 -6.90 -2.64
CA PRO A 336 30.18 -6.19 -2.89
C PRO A 336 30.10 -4.66 -2.76
N PHE A 337 28.90 -4.08 -2.75
CA PHE A 337 28.66 -2.64 -2.61
C PHE A 337 28.65 -2.19 -1.15
N GLY A 338 28.47 -0.88 -0.91
CA GLY A 338 28.40 -0.28 0.42
C GLY A 338 27.11 -0.63 1.17
N TYR A 339 26.97 -0.10 2.38
CA TYR A 339 25.68 -0.08 3.08
C TYR A 339 24.83 1.00 2.43
N SER A 340 23.59 0.67 2.03
CA SER A 340 22.73 1.61 1.34
C SER A 340 21.30 1.56 1.87
N LEU A 341 20.80 2.69 2.37
CA LEU A 341 19.47 2.80 2.95
C LEU A 341 18.66 3.81 2.15
N TRP A 342 17.46 3.39 1.73
CA TRP A 342 16.40 4.33 1.37
C TRP A 342 15.94 5.06 2.63
N GLU A 343 15.72 4.34 3.74
CA GLU A 343 15.30 4.96 5.01
C GLU A 343 15.87 4.23 6.23
N LEU A 344 16.14 4.98 7.28
CA LEU A 344 16.35 4.54 8.65
C LEU A 344 15.30 5.23 9.53
N ARG A 345 14.27 4.49 9.91
CA ARG A 345 13.18 5.01 10.73
C ARG A 345 13.33 4.60 12.18
N VAL A 346 12.96 5.49 13.09
CA VAL A 346 13.03 5.26 14.54
C VAL A 346 11.65 5.49 15.16
N PHE A 347 11.18 4.58 16.01
CA PHE A 347 9.86 4.64 16.63
C PHE A 347 9.94 4.37 18.14
N HIS A 348 8.89 4.80 18.84
CA HIS A 348 8.63 4.46 20.25
C HIS A 348 8.56 2.97 20.49
#